data_AF-A0A970X629-F1
#
_entry.id   AF-A0A970X629-F1
#
_cell.length_a   1.000
_cell.length_b   1.000
_cell.length_c   1.000
_cell.angle_alpha   90.00
_cell.angle_beta   90.00
_cell.angle_gamma   90.00
#
_symmetry.space_group_name_H-M   'P 1'
#
loop_
_entity.id
_entity.type
_entity.pdbx_description
1 polymer ?
#
loop_
_entity_poly.entity_id
_entity_poly.type
_entity_poly.pdbx_seq_one_letter_code
_entity_poly.pdbx_strand_id
1 'polypeptide(L)'
;MKSIILPCLICLIMLLMLCCEKETTSDTIVVCVPRSTTQVWLFPGQLVTSTYQGNTFVEKKTNFSDTVKVDELLLAVSTGTTNLLSLFGDEGRFIEFFAPEEEVGASANKTLEQALVDSYESYMKRSQKEGSSSKQKDNVVPIEYRRTGVTAFNLVALDAPLFDIPAGATLNDHVEIVGYFPDYIVDARNELLLYGFGDVEKPTTVQQWLALKPLVQPTLQVKLTGSFPLLPLDTRFAVTLETTEGMVLSDTTQTIHLLN
;
A
#
# COMPACT_ATOMS: atom_id res chain seq x y z
N MET A 1 -31.10 -13.84 -34.91
CA MET A 1 -29.74 -14.31 -34.55
C MET A 1 -28.82 -13.97 -35.71
N LYS A 2 -27.72 -13.22 -35.63
CA LYS A 2 -26.99 -12.55 -34.54
C LYS A 2 -26.52 -11.19 -35.09
N SER A 3 -26.62 -10.14 -34.28
CA SER A 3 -26.25 -8.77 -34.63
C SER A 3 -24.72 -8.60 -34.58
N ILE A 4 -24.14 -8.16 -35.70
CA ILE A 4 -22.72 -7.80 -35.86
C ILE A 4 -22.65 -6.28 -35.67
N ILE A 5 -22.68 -5.80 -34.43
CA ILE A 5 -22.53 -4.37 -34.11
C ILE A 5 -21.43 -4.13 -33.05
N LEU A 6 -20.91 -5.19 -32.42
CA LEU A 6 -20.02 -5.04 -31.27
C LEU A 6 -18.55 -4.63 -31.55
N PRO A 7 -17.90 -4.92 -32.71
CA PRO A 7 -16.50 -4.53 -32.89
C PRO A 7 -16.32 -3.03 -33.21
N CYS A 8 -17.33 -2.38 -33.77
CA CYS A 8 -17.22 -0.97 -34.19
C CYS A 8 -17.35 0.01 -33.02
N LEU A 9 -18.03 -0.34 -31.94
CA LEU A 9 -18.23 0.55 -30.79
C LEU A 9 -16.95 0.69 -29.95
N ILE A 10 -16.14 -0.37 -29.85
CA ILE A 10 -14.87 -0.37 -29.12
C ILE A 10 -13.82 0.47 -29.86
N CYS A 11 -13.76 0.38 -31.20
CA CYS A 11 -12.90 1.25 -32.00
C CYS A 11 -13.34 2.73 -31.96
N LEU A 12 -14.63 3.01 -31.79
CA LEU A 12 -15.15 4.39 -31.74
C LEU A 12 -14.85 5.08 -30.41
N ILE A 13 -14.83 4.33 -29.29
CA ILE A 13 -14.45 4.88 -27.98
C ILE A 13 -12.94 5.14 -27.90
N MET A 14 -12.11 4.30 -28.55
CA MET A 14 -10.69 4.56 -28.71
C MET A 14 -10.40 5.77 -29.62
N LEU A 15 -11.25 6.03 -30.63
CA LEU A 15 -11.10 7.21 -31.51
C LEU A 15 -11.57 8.52 -30.89
N LEU A 16 -12.55 8.49 -29.97
CA LEU A 16 -13.04 9.71 -29.30
C LEU A 16 -12.08 10.23 -28.23
N MET A 17 -11.09 9.43 -27.82
CA MET A 17 -9.98 9.86 -26.95
C MET A 17 -8.87 10.59 -27.72
N LEU A 18 -8.97 10.74 -29.05
CA LEU A 18 -7.95 11.36 -29.91
C LEU A 18 -8.23 12.81 -30.34
N CYS A 19 -9.23 13.49 -29.77
CA CYS A 19 -9.53 14.89 -30.11
C CYS A 19 -9.30 15.83 -28.93
N CYS A 20 -8.04 15.94 -28.52
CA CYS A 20 -7.41 17.20 -28.11
C CYS A 20 -5.90 16.94 -27.97
N GLU A 21 -5.20 16.87 -29.11
CA GLU A 21 -3.74 16.92 -29.12
C GLU A 21 -3.30 18.29 -28.58
N LYS A 22 -2.89 18.29 -27.32
CA LYS A 22 -1.82 19.17 -26.86
C LYS A 22 -0.57 18.31 -26.79
N GLU A 23 0.39 18.61 -27.68
CA GLU A 23 1.76 18.15 -27.53
C GLU A 23 2.26 18.52 -26.13
N THR A 24 2.46 17.53 -25.28
CA THR A 24 3.31 17.64 -24.09
C THR A 24 3.99 16.31 -23.86
N THR A 25 5.32 16.38 -23.83
CA THR A 25 6.30 15.33 -23.57
C THR A 25 5.97 14.48 -22.33
N SER A 26 5.97 13.14 -22.50
CA SER A 26 5.82 12.03 -21.53
C SER A 26 4.42 11.37 -21.50
N ASP A 27 4.23 10.30 -22.29
CA ASP A 27 2.99 9.49 -22.45
C ASP A 27 2.63 8.62 -21.22
N THR A 28 2.67 9.15 -20.01
CA THR A 28 2.27 8.41 -18.81
C THR A 28 0.79 8.67 -18.52
N ILE A 29 -0.05 7.65 -18.65
CA ILE A 29 -1.48 7.70 -18.33
C ILE A 29 -1.67 7.24 -16.89
N VAL A 30 -2.18 8.11 -16.01
CA VAL A 30 -2.54 7.71 -14.65
C VAL A 30 -3.97 7.18 -14.62
N VAL A 31 -4.17 5.98 -14.10
CA VAL A 31 -5.49 5.34 -13.97
C VAL A 31 -5.78 5.08 -12.51
N CYS A 32 -6.83 5.71 -11.97
CA CYS A 32 -7.25 5.45 -10.60
C CYS A 32 -8.17 4.23 -10.54
N VAL A 33 -7.93 3.34 -9.58
CA VAL A 33 -8.63 2.06 -9.45
C VAL A 33 -9.29 1.96 -8.07
N PRO A 34 -10.59 2.29 -7.95
CA PRO A 34 -11.34 2.09 -6.71
C PRO A 34 -11.54 0.60 -6.44
N ARG A 35 -11.27 0.16 -5.20
CA ARG A 35 -11.47 -1.22 -4.75
C ARG A 35 -12.27 -1.25 -3.45
N SER A 36 -13.03 -2.32 -3.24
CA SER A 36 -13.62 -2.60 -1.92
C SER A 36 -12.56 -3.23 -1.01
N THR A 37 -12.87 -3.36 0.28
CA THR A 37 -12.00 -4.06 1.24
C THR A 37 -12.82 -5.09 2.00
N THR A 38 -12.50 -6.37 1.84
CA THR A 38 -13.11 -7.49 2.58
C THR A 38 -12.09 -8.42 3.22
N GLN A 39 -10.79 -8.21 2.97
CA GLN A 39 -9.68 -8.98 3.50
C GLN A 39 -8.50 -8.06 3.87
N VAL A 40 -7.71 -8.53 4.83
CA VAL A 40 -6.40 -7.98 5.19
C VAL A 40 -5.38 -9.10 5.11
N TRP A 41 -4.14 -8.79 4.77
CA TRP A 41 -3.02 -9.71 4.81
C TRP A 41 -1.82 -9.06 5.49
N LEU A 42 -1.04 -9.87 6.19
CA LEU A 42 0.16 -9.46 6.90
C LEU A 42 1.37 -10.21 6.34
N PHE A 43 2.21 -9.49 5.59
CA PHE A 43 3.41 -10.06 4.99
C PHE A 43 4.66 -9.59 5.74
N PRO A 44 5.51 -10.51 6.17
CA PRO A 44 6.83 -10.13 6.64
C PRO A 44 7.75 -9.78 5.45
N GLY A 45 8.64 -8.85 5.70
CA GLY A 45 9.67 -8.40 4.77
C GLY A 45 10.89 -7.90 5.54
N GLN A 46 11.85 -7.33 4.82
CA GLN A 46 13.12 -6.88 5.40
C GLN A 46 13.51 -5.51 4.88
N LEU A 47 13.93 -4.63 5.78
CA LEU A 47 14.64 -3.39 5.50
C LEU A 47 16.11 -3.71 5.31
N VAL A 48 16.63 -3.43 4.11
CA VAL A 48 18.04 -3.69 3.77
C VAL A 48 18.70 -2.38 3.44
N THR A 49 19.77 -2.04 4.16
CA THR A 49 20.60 -0.90 3.78
C THR A 49 21.50 -1.27 2.61
N SER A 50 21.32 -0.57 1.50
CA SER A 50 22.10 -0.71 0.27
C SER A 50 22.93 0.54 0.01
N THR A 51 24.06 0.37 -0.66
CA THR A 51 24.88 1.49 -1.14
C THR A 51 24.99 1.41 -2.66
N TYR A 52 24.58 2.46 -3.35
CA TYR A 52 24.72 2.58 -4.80
C TYR A 52 25.40 3.90 -5.14
N GLN A 53 26.50 3.83 -5.88
CA GLN A 53 27.29 5.01 -6.30
C GLN A 53 27.67 5.94 -5.13
N GLY A 54 27.99 5.37 -3.97
CA GLY A 54 28.38 6.12 -2.77
C GLY A 54 27.22 6.69 -1.94
N ASN A 55 25.97 6.53 -2.40
CA ASN A 55 24.78 6.91 -1.64
C ASN A 55 24.20 5.69 -0.92
N THR A 56 23.91 5.86 0.36
CA THR A 56 23.26 4.83 1.18
C THR A 56 21.76 5.05 1.22
N PHE A 57 20.98 4.01 0.95
CA PHE A 57 19.52 4.03 0.97
C PHE A 57 18.99 2.73 1.60
N VAL A 58 17.77 2.81 2.14
CA VAL A 58 17.09 1.63 2.71
C VAL A 58 16.14 1.07 1.67
N GLU A 59 16.40 -0.15 1.23
CA GLU A 59 15.53 -0.95 0.39
C GLU A 59 14.50 -1.70 1.25
N LYS A 60 13.30 -1.89 0.70
CA LYS A 60 12.25 -2.73 1.29
C LYS A 60 12.16 -4.00 0.45
N LYS A 61 12.59 -5.13 1.01
CA LYS A 61 12.55 -6.43 0.32
C LYS A 61 11.37 -7.26 0.82
N THR A 62 10.66 -7.86 -0.13
CA THR A 62 9.56 -8.80 0.13
C THR A 62 10.01 -10.26 0.05
N ASN A 63 11.21 -10.54 -0.50
CA ASN A 63 11.86 -11.84 -0.37
C ASN A 63 12.33 -12.02 1.06
N PHE A 64 11.53 -12.76 1.83
CA PHE A 64 11.68 -12.92 3.26
C PHE A 64 12.35 -14.26 3.58
N SER A 65 13.29 -14.21 4.52
CA SER A 65 13.79 -15.39 5.24
C SER A 65 13.03 -15.44 6.55
N ASP A 66 12.58 -16.63 6.97
CA ASP A 66 11.91 -16.81 8.27
C ASP A 66 12.79 -16.38 9.45
N THR A 67 14.09 -16.16 9.22
CA THR A 67 15.01 -15.51 10.15
C THR A 67 15.35 -14.09 9.72
N VAL A 68 15.14 -13.11 10.61
CA VAL A 68 15.41 -11.68 10.36
C VAL A 68 15.85 -10.97 11.64
N LYS A 69 16.69 -9.94 11.53
CA LYS A 69 16.94 -9.06 12.68
C LYS A 69 15.74 -8.18 12.94
N VAL A 70 15.47 -7.91 14.21
CA VAL A 70 14.27 -7.20 14.62
C VAL A 70 14.20 -5.76 14.13
N ASP A 71 15.35 -5.08 13.99
CA ASP A 71 15.47 -3.71 13.47
C ASP A 71 15.33 -3.66 11.94
N GLU A 72 15.59 -4.79 11.28
CA GLU A 72 15.42 -5.00 9.86
C GLU A 72 14.02 -5.54 9.51
N LEU A 73 13.20 -5.98 10.47
CA LEU A 73 11.86 -6.51 10.19
C LEU A 73 10.92 -5.41 9.65
N LEU A 74 10.32 -5.69 8.48
CA LEU A 74 9.22 -4.92 7.93
C LEU A 74 7.94 -5.78 7.96
N LEU A 75 6.83 -5.20 8.37
CA LEU A 75 5.52 -5.83 8.30
C LEU A 75 4.65 -5.02 7.34
N ALA A 76 4.22 -5.63 6.24
CA ALA A 76 3.32 -5.02 5.28
C ALA A 76 1.89 -5.51 5.50
N VAL A 77 1.00 -4.58 5.87
CA VAL A 77 -0.42 -4.81 6.05
C VAL A 77 -1.14 -4.39 4.78
N SER A 78 -1.60 -5.37 4.00
CA SER A 78 -2.26 -5.15 2.71
C SER A 78 -3.76 -5.41 2.82
N THR A 79 -4.58 -4.75 2.01
CA THR A 79 -6.05 -4.90 2.07
C THR A 79 -6.67 -5.00 0.69
N GLY A 80 -7.81 -5.68 0.53
CA GLY A 80 -8.39 -5.98 -0.79
C GLY A 80 -9.64 -6.85 -0.69
N THR A 81 -10.12 -7.42 -1.81
CA THR A 81 -11.43 -8.12 -1.87
C THR A 81 -11.40 -9.62 -2.14
N THR A 82 -10.31 -10.11 -2.72
CA THR A 82 -10.17 -11.48 -3.24
C THR A 82 -8.87 -12.03 -2.69
N ASN A 83 -8.75 -13.36 -2.60
CA ASN A 83 -7.54 -14.01 -2.08
C ASN A 83 -6.30 -13.56 -2.90
N LEU A 84 -5.62 -12.52 -2.41
CA LEU A 84 -4.49 -11.85 -3.05
C LEU A 84 -3.40 -12.88 -3.36
N LEU A 85 -3.35 -13.99 -2.60
CA LEU A 85 -2.51 -15.19 -2.81
C LEU A 85 -2.54 -15.72 -4.24
N SER A 86 -3.66 -15.64 -4.95
CA SER A 86 -3.77 -16.07 -6.36
C SER A 86 -3.12 -15.11 -7.37
N LEU A 87 -2.79 -13.90 -6.93
CA LEU A 87 -2.12 -12.85 -7.71
C LEU A 87 -0.63 -12.73 -7.38
N PHE A 88 -0.11 -13.42 -6.36
CA PHE A 88 1.33 -13.51 -6.15
C PHE A 88 1.92 -14.40 -7.24
N GLY A 89 2.73 -13.83 -8.13
CA GLY A 89 3.76 -14.62 -8.79
C GLY A 89 4.77 -15.11 -7.73
N ASP A 90 5.53 -16.16 -8.06
CA ASP A 90 6.50 -16.86 -7.19
C ASP A 90 7.55 -15.96 -6.47
N GLU A 91 7.57 -14.65 -6.74
CA GLU A 91 8.56 -13.70 -6.22
C GLU A 91 8.00 -12.68 -5.20
N GLY A 92 6.80 -12.89 -4.65
CA GLY A 92 6.30 -12.02 -3.57
C GLY A 92 6.19 -10.54 -3.97
N ARG A 93 6.11 -10.24 -5.27
CA ARG A 93 5.88 -8.89 -5.78
C ARG A 93 4.40 -8.58 -5.64
N PHE A 94 4.08 -7.38 -5.18
CA PHE A 94 2.71 -6.88 -5.13
C PHE A 94 2.15 -6.76 -6.56
N ILE A 95 1.39 -7.75 -7.03
CA ILE A 95 0.72 -7.73 -8.33
C ILE A 95 -0.79 -7.54 -8.12
N GLU A 96 -1.19 -6.52 -7.35
CA GLU A 96 -2.59 -6.07 -7.40
C GLU A 96 -2.84 -5.15 -8.61
N PHE A 97 -1.75 -4.58 -9.15
CA PHE A 97 -1.74 -3.61 -10.25
C PHE A 97 -2.38 -4.09 -11.57
N PHE A 98 -2.59 -5.39 -11.76
CA PHE A 98 -3.06 -5.97 -13.02
C PHE A 98 -4.34 -6.81 -12.89
N ALA A 99 -4.98 -6.85 -11.72
CA ALA A 99 -6.27 -7.54 -11.58
C ALA A 99 -7.36 -6.77 -12.35
N PRO A 100 -8.11 -7.41 -13.28
CA PRO A 100 -9.05 -6.74 -14.16
C PRO A 100 -10.11 -5.92 -13.39
N GLU A 101 -10.45 -4.74 -13.93
CA GLU A 101 -11.43 -3.80 -13.34
C GLU A 101 -12.80 -4.46 -13.05
N GLU A 102 -13.21 -5.41 -13.90
CA GLU A 102 -14.55 -6.03 -13.88
C GLU A 102 -14.82 -6.95 -12.67
N GLU A 103 -13.81 -7.45 -11.96
CA GLU A 103 -14.06 -8.43 -10.89
C GLU A 103 -14.19 -7.80 -9.49
N VAL A 104 -13.88 -6.51 -9.30
CA VAL A 104 -13.59 -5.97 -7.94
C VAL A 104 -13.99 -4.50 -7.70
N GLY A 105 -14.38 -3.74 -8.72
CA GLY A 105 -14.50 -2.27 -8.63
C GLY A 105 -15.50 -1.78 -7.57
N ALA A 106 -15.04 -0.95 -6.63
CA ALA A 106 -15.93 -0.06 -5.90
C ALA A 106 -16.32 1.13 -6.81
N SER A 107 -17.35 1.91 -6.45
CA SER A 107 -17.72 3.07 -7.26
C SER A 107 -16.54 4.05 -7.39
N ALA A 108 -16.41 4.72 -8.53
CA ALA A 108 -15.45 5.81 -8.71
C ALA A 108 -15.85 7.05 -7.89
N ASN A 109 -14.87 7.81 -7.42
CA ASN A 109 -15.04 9.20 -6.96
C ASN A 109 -14.16 10.10 -7.83
N LYS A 110 -14.78 10.79 -8.79
CA LYS A 110 -14.04 11.61 -9.76
C LYS A 110 -13.29 12.78 -9.15
N THR A 111 -13.79 13.35 -8.05
CA THR A 111 -13.11 14.45 -7.36
C THR A 111 -11.84 13.95 -6.67
N LEU A 112 -11.93 12.82 -5.95
CA LEU A 112 -10.77 12.19 -5.33
C LEU A 112 -9.76 11.71 -6.38
N GLU A 113 -10.23 11.04 -7.44
CA GLU A 113 -9.38 10.54 -8.52
C GLU A 113 -8.60 11.67 -9.18
N GLN A 114 -9.25 12.82 -9.45
CA GLN A 114 -8.54 13.98 -9.98
C GLN A 114 -7.47 14.49 -9.01
N ALA A 115 -7.77 14.57 -7.71
CA ALA A 115 -6.79 15.00 -6.70
C ALA A 115 -5.58 14.04 -6.60
N LEU A 116 -5.81 12.72 -6.71
CA LEU A 116 -4.75 11.72 -6.75
C LEU A 116 -3.86 11.87 -7.99
N VAL A 117 -4.47 12.04 -9.17
CA VAL A 117 -3.76 12.28 -10.44
C VAL A 117 -2.92 13.55 -10.35
N ASP A 118 -3.51 14.67 -9.92
CA ASP A 118 -2.82 15.97 -9.81
C ASP A 118 -1.63 15.88 -8.85
N SER A 119 -1.81 15.17 -7.73
CA SER A 119 -0.75 14.93 -6.75
C SER A 119 0.41 14.11 -7.32
N TYR A 120 0.09 13.00 -7.99
CA TYR A 120 1.09 12.13 -8.61
C TYR A 120 1.87 12.86 -9.72
N GLU A 121 1.17 13.54 -10.63
CA GLU A 121 1.82 14.30 -11.68
C GLU A 121 2.73 15.40 -11.12
N SER A 122 2.29 16.10 -10.08
CA SER A 122 3.07 17.15 -9.43
C SER A 122 4.34 16.58 -8.77
N TYR A 123 4.24 15.41 -8.16
CA TYR A 123 5.39 14.67 -7.64
C TYR A 123 6.36 14.28 -8.75
N MET A 124 5.88 13.70 -9.85
CA MET A 124 6.71 13.29 -10.98
C MET A 124 7.42 14.47 -11.65
N LYS A 125 6.71 15.59 -11.85
CA LYS A 125 7.28 16.83 -12.39
C LYS A 125 8.41 17.39 -11.52
N ARG A 126 8.32 17.26 -10.19
CA ARG A 126 9.41 17.66 -9.27
C ARG A 126 10.59 16.70 -9.33
N SER A 127 10.33 15.40 -9.27
CA SER A 127 11.36 14.34 -9.37
C SER A 127 12.21 14.48 -10.63
N GLN A 128 11.58 14.75 -11.78
CA GLN A 128 12.28 14.99 -13.06
C GLN A 128 13.16 16.25 -13.04
N LYS A 129 12.71 17.34 -12.39
CA LYS A 129 13.50 18.58 -12.26
C LYS A 129 14.73 18.40 -11.35
N GLU A 130 14.62 17.54 -10.35
CA GLU A 130 15.70 17.25 -9.39
C GLU A 130 16.73 16.26 -9.94
N GLY A 131 16.61 15.85 -11.20
CA GLY A 131 17.58 14.97 -11.85
C GLY A 131 17.50 13.51 -11.39
N SER A 132 16.43 13.13 -10.67
CA SER A 132 16.13 11.73 -10.40
C SER A 132 15.82 11.03 -11.71
N SER A 133 16.73 10.16 -12.14
CA SER A 133 16.68 9.49 -13.43
C SER A 133 15.73 8.29 -13.47
N SER A 134 14.73 8.24 -12.56
CA SER A 134 13.69 7.22 -12.58
C SER A 134 12.75 7.46 -13.77
N LYS A 135 13.23 7.13 -14.98
CA LYS A 135 12.40 6.96 -16.17
C LYS A 135 11.51 5.75 -15.92
N GLN A 136 10.40 5.97 -15.26
CA GLN A 136 9.35 4.96 -15.17
C GLN A 136 8.83 4.76 -16.60
N LYS A 137 9.14 3.59 -17.19
CA LYS A 137 8.80 3.20 -18.56
C LYS A 137 7.37 2.68 -18.68
N ASP A 138 6.53 2.95 -17.69
CA ASP A 138 5.15 2.49 -17.69
C ASP A 138 4.28 3.55 -18.38
N ASN A 139 3.71 3.18 -19.52
CA ASN A 139 2.76 4.04 -20.24
C ASN A 139 1.44 4.20 -19.46
N VAL A 140 1.18 3.32 -18.48
CA VAL A 140 0.01 3.37 -17.61
C VAL A 140 0.44 3.17 -16.15
N VAL A 141 0.08 4.10 -15.28
CA VAL A 141 0.33 4.04 -13.84
C VAL A 141 -1.00 3.85 -13.10
N PRO A 142 -1.28 2.64 -12.60
CA PRO A 142 -2.43 2.41 -11.74
C PRO A 142 -2.22 3.00 -10.34
N ILE A 143 -3.19 3.80 -9.86
CA ILE A 143 -3.27 4.29 -8.48
C ILE A 143 -4.52 3.65 -7.85
N GLU A 144 -4.31 2.61 -7.05
CA GLU A 144 -5.42 2.00 -6.33
C GLU A 144 -5.82 2.82 -5.11
N TYR A 145 -7.12 2.82 -4.78
CA TYR A 145 -7.64 3.31 -3.52
C TYR A 145 -8.82 2.50 -3.01
N ARG A 146 -9.00 2.45 -1.68
CA ARG A 146 -10.13 1.76 -1.05
C ARG A 146 -11.27 2.75 -0.85
N ARG A 147 -12.51 2.27 -0.85
CA ARG A 147 -13.71 3.08 -0.54
C ARG A 147 -14.20 2.95 0.90
N THR A 148 -13.55 2.07 1.65
CA THR A 148 -13.88 1.76 3.04
C THR A 148 -12.94 2.50 3.98
N GLY A 149 -13.48 3.08 5.06
CA GLY A 149 -12.70 3.70 6.13
C GLY A 149 -12.18 2.70 7.16
N VAL A 150 -11.13 3.07 7.88
CA VAL A 150 -10.64 2.33 9.05
C VAL A 150 -11.00 3.07 10.34
N THR A 151 -11.40 2.31 11.36
CA THR A 151 -11.77 2.82 12.69
C THR A 151 -10.83 2.31 13.78
N ALA A 152 -10.29 1.11 13.62
CA ALA A 152 -9.28 0.55 14.52
C ALA A 152 -8.23 -0.26 13.75
N PHE A 153 -7.03 -0.29 14.31
CA PHE A 153 -5.90 -1.09 13.87
C PHE A 153 -5.21 -1.66 15.10
N ASN A 154 -4.82 -2.92 15.07
CA ASN A 154 -4.10 -3.55 16.16
C ASN A 154 -3.07 -4.55 15.62
N LEU A 155 -1.80 -4.37 15.97
CA LEU A 155 -0.74 -5.34 15.73
C LEU A 155 -0.34 -6.00 17.05
N VAL A 156 -0.19 -7.32 17.06
CA VAL A 156 0.22 -8.09 18.24
C VAL A 156 1.28 -9.14 17.87
N ALA A 157 2.12 -9.51 18.84
CA ALA A 157 2.93 -10.73 18.79
C ALA A 157 2.20 -11.85 19.54
N LEU A 158 2.13 -13.06 18.99
CA LEU A 158 1.26 -14.12 19.50
C LEU A 158 1.94 -15.11 20.44
N ASP A 159 3.23 -15.37 20.25
CA ASP A 159 3.87 -16.54 20.88
C ASP A 159 4.88 -16.16 21.97
N ALA A 160 5.42 -14.94 21.92
CA ALA A 160 6.41 -14.46 22.89
C ALA A 160 6.19 -12.98 23.24
N PRO A 161 6.57 -12.56 24.46
CA PRO A 161 6.57 -11.15 24.83
C PRO A 161 7.62 -10.37 24.03
N LEU A 162 7.27 -9.13 23.64
CA LEU A 162 8.16 -8.16 23.00
C LEU A 162 8.10 -6.86 23.79
N PHE A 163 9.22 -6.17 24.03
CA PHE A 163 9.26 -4.91 24.81
C PHE A 163 8.73 -5.03 26.25
N ASP A 164 8.84 -6.20 26.89
CA ASP A 164 8.18 -6.53 28.16
C ASP A 164 6.63 -6.49 28.08
N ILE A 165 6.07 -6.43 26.87
CA ILE A 165 4.64 -6.53 26.59
C ILE A 165 4.29 -8.02 26.44
N PRO A 166 3.28 -8.54 27.18
CA PRO A 166 2.84 -9.91 27.06
C PRO A 166 2.39 -10.27 25.64
N ALA A 167 2.57 -11.53 25.25
CA ALA A 167 2.00 -12.05 24.02
C ALA A 167 0.48 -11.79 23.95
N GLY A 168 -0.01 -11.37 22.79
CA GLY A 168 -1.40 -11.01 22.51
C GLY A 168 -1.78 -9.58 22.90
N ALA A 169 -0.93 -8.82 23.60
CA ALA A 169 -1.16 -7.41 23.85
C ALA A 169 -0.70 -6.54 22.67
N THR A 170 -1.31 -5.35 22.56
CA THR A 170 -1.07 -4.43 21.43
C THR A 170 0.37 -3.93 21.40
N LEU A 171 0.92 -3.87 20.19
CA LEU A 171 2.23 -3.31 19.90
C LEU A 171 2.15 -1.93 19.24
N ASN A 172 0.96 -1.34 19.07
CA ASN A 172 0.77 -0.12 18.28
C ASN A 172 1.66 1.07 18.71
N ASP A 173 1.96 1.20 20.00
CA ASP A 173 2.84 2.26 20.54
C ASP A 173 4.33 1.98 20.31
N HIS A 174 4.67 0.76 19.88
CA HIS A 174 6.01 0.27 19.56
C HIS A 174 6.19 -0.02 18.06
N VAL A 175 5.35 0.61 17.24
CA VAL A 175 5.31 0.44 15.80
C VAL A 175 5.40 1.81 15.13
N GLU A 176 6.29 1.92 14.15
CA GLU A 176 6.39 3.09 13.27
C GLU A 176 5.90 2.74 11.87
N ILE A 177 5.02 3.56 11.33
CA ILE A 177 4.62 3.54 9.93
C ILE A 177 5.75 4.14 9.10
N VAL A 178 6.35 3.31 8.26
CA VAL A 178 7.50 3.67 7.39
C VAL A 178 7.12 3.74 5.91
N GLY A 179 5.85 3.55 5.58
CA GLY A 179 5.37 3.72 4.22
C GLY A 179 3.88 3.52 4.06
N TYR A 180 3.34 4.29 3.11
CA TYR A 180 2.02 4.13 2.53
C TYR A 180 2.23 3.71 1.08
N PHE A 181 1.51 2.69 0.63
CA PHE A 181 1.58 2.25 -0.75
C PHE A 181 0.17 2.05 -1.33
N PRO A 182 -0.20 2.82 -2.38
CA PRO A 182 0.50 3.99 -2.91
C PRO A 182 0.66 5.12 -1.85
N ASP A 183 1.58 6.08 -2.08
CA ASP A 183 2.00 7.05 -1.05
C ASP A 183 1.05 8.24 -0.88
N TYR A 184 -0.17 7.97 -0.43
CA TYR A 184 -1.18 8.97 -0.12
C TYR A 184 -1.98 8.58 1.13
N ILE A 185 -2.72 9.55 1.68
CA ILE A 185 -3.74 9.32 2.72
C ILE A 185 -4.99 10.11 2.36
N VAL A 186 -6.14 9.46 2.43
CA VAL A 186 -7.46 10.04 2.14
C VAL A 186 -8.33 9.95 3.40
N ASP A 187 -9.08 11.00 3.72
CA ASP A 187 -10.11 10.97 4.76
C ASP A 187 -11.33 10.15 4.30
N ALA A 188 -11.82 9.23 5.13
CA ALA A 188 -12.95 8.39 4.78
C ALA A 188 -14.30 9.12 4.75
N ARG A 189 -14.45 10.23 5.48
CA ARG A 189 -15.74 10.88 5.65
C ARG A 189 -16.13 11.73 4.45
N ASN A 190 -15.18 12.50 3.92
CA ASN A 190 -15.38 13.42 2.81
C ASN A 190 -14.66 12.95 1.54
N GLU A 191 -13.92 11.83 1.62
CA GLU A 191 -13.12 11.28 0.52
C GLU A 191 -12.13 12.33 -0.02
N LEU A 192 -11.54 13.10 0.90
CA LEU A 192 -10.59 14.18 0.61
C LEU A 192 -9.16 13.67 0.73
N LEU A 193 -8.33 13.95 -0.28
CA LEU A 193 -6.89 13.73 -0.22
C LEU A 193 -6.27 14.63 0.87
N LEU A 194 -5.78 14.04 1.95
CA LEU A 194 -5.13 14.74 3.06
C LEU A 194 -3.63 14.89 2.83
N TYR A 195 -3.01 13.82 2.33
CA TYR A 195 -1.59 13.75 2.01
C TYR A 195 -1.41 13.05 0.68
N GLY A 196 -0.61 13.61 -0.20
CA GLY A 196 -0.31 13.08 -1.53
C GLY A 196 1.12 12.58 -1.70
N PHE A 197 1.44 12.11 -2.91
CA PHE A 197 2.72 11.47 -3.29
C PHE A 197 3.96 12.32 -3.03
N GLY A 198 3.76 13.63 -2.98
CA GLY A 198 4.82 14.61 -2.84
C GLY A 198 4.98 15.20 -1.45
N ASP A 199 4.18 14.77 -0.48
CA ASP A 199 4.20 15.28 0.89
C ASP A 199 5.17 14.46 1.75
N VAL A 200 6.10 15.15 2.41
CA VAL A 200 7.20 14.52 3.14
C VAL A 200 6.88 14.26 4.62
N GLU A 201 5.98 15.02 5.22
CA GLU A 201 5.60 14.92 6.64
C GLU A 201 4.24 14.21 6.80
N LYS A 202 4.21 12.91 6.52
CA LYS A 202 3.04 12.06 6.77
C LYS A 202 3.06 11.50 8.20
N PRO A 203 1.89 11.13 8.77
CA PRO A 203 1.83 10.43 10.05
C PRO A 203 2.73 9.19 10.10
N THR A 204 3.48 9.03 11.17
CA THR A 204 4.40 7.89 11.38
C THR A 204 3.97 6.97 12.50
N THR A 205 2.91 7.32 13.24
CA THR A 205 2.35 6.48 14.31
C THR A 205 0.94 6.03 13.95
N VAL A 206 0.54 4.85 14.44
CA VAL A 206 -0.81 4.32 14.26
C VAL A 206 -1.86 5.28 14.81
N GLN A 207 -1.62 5.90 15.96
CA GLN A 207 -2.54 6.85 16.58
C GLN A 207 -2.75 8.09 15.70
N GLN A 208 -1.67 8.69 15.18
CA GLN A 208 -1.79 9.86 14.29
C GLN A 208 -2.52 9.51 13.00
N TRP A 209 -2.22 8.34 12.41
CA TRP A 209 -2.88 7.87 11.20
C TRP A 209 -4.38 7.66 11.43
N LEU A 210 -4.78 6.93 12.48
CA LEU A 210 -6.19 6.71 12.82
C LEU A 210 -6.94 8.00 13.17
N ALA A 211 -6.26 8.99 13.75
CA ALA A 211 -6.86 10.29 14.06
C ALA A 211 -7.35 11.04 12.80
N LEU A 212 -6.78 10.74 11.63
CA LEU A 212 -7.22 11.27 10.34
C LEU A 212 -8.54 10.65 9.85
N LYS A 213 -9.02 9.58 10.50
CA LYS A 213 -10.16 8.77 10.06
C LYS A 213 -10.01 8.34 8.59
N PRO A 214 -8.91 7.66 8.24
CA PRO A 214 -8.54 7.50 6.85
C PRO A 214 -9.37 6.41 6.16
N LEU A 215 -9.42 6.46 4.83
CA LEU A 215 -9.69 5.28 4.03
C LEU A 215 -8.64 4.22 4.35
N VAL A 216 -9.04 2.95 4.30
CA VAL A 216 -8.12 1.83 4.46
C VAL A 216 -7.01 1.96 3.41
N GLN A 217 -5.76 1.84 3.86
CA GLN A 217 -4.62 1.87 2.94
C GLN A 217 -4.58 0.58 2.11
N PRO A 218 -4.31 0.64 0.79
CA PRO A 218 -4.04 -0.57 0.01
C PRO A 218 -2.89 -1.38 0.60
N THR A 219 -1.80 -0.72 1.01
CA THR A 219 -0.75 -1.32 1.83
C THR A 219 -0.13 -0.30 2.79
N LEU A 220 -0.13 -0.64 4.08
CA LEU A 220 0.58 0.07 5.15
C LEU A 220 1.84 -0.71 5.52
N GLN A 221 2.99 -0.06 5.56
CA GLN A 221 4.26 -0.69 5.91
C GLN A 221 4.72 -0.18 7.27
N VAL A 222 4.98 -1.12 8.19
CA VAL A 222 5.33 -0.79 9.56
C VAL A 222 6.57 -1.55 10.02
N LYS A 223 7.34 -0.95 10.93
CA LYS A 223 8.47 -1.61 11.61
C LYS A 223 8.30 -1.52 13.11
N LEU A 224 8.95 -2.43 13.83
CA LEU A 224 9.04 -2.38 15.29
C LEU A 224 10.05 -1.30 15.73
N THR A 225 9.79 -0.62 16.85
CA THR A 225 10.68 0.41 17.40
C THR A 225 10.95 0.17 18.88
N GLY A 226 12.19 0.46 19.31
CA GLY A 226 12.60 0.34 20.71
C GLY A 226 13.74 -0.66 20.91
N SER A 227 13.87 -1.16 22.14
CA SER A 227 14.90 -2.13 22.54
C SER A 227 14.28 -3.52 22.72
N PHE A 228 15.01 -4.56 22.33
CA PHE A 228 14.52 -5.93 22.28
C PHE A 228 15.38 -6.88 23.14
N PRO A 229 15.28 -6.80 24.48
CA PRO A 229 16.19 -7.52 25.38
C PRO A 229 16.00 -9.04 25.39
N LEU A 230 14.89 -9.55 24.85
CA LEU A 230 14.49 -10.97 24.91
C LEU A 230 14.80 -11.75 23.63
N LEU A 231 15.64 -11.21 22.73
CA LEU A 231 16.06 -11.88 21.50
C LEU A 231 17.27 -12.81 21.72
N PRO A 232 17.39 -13.92 20.95
CA PRO A 232 16.51 -14.34 19.86
C PRO A 232 15.24 -15.05 20.34
N LEU A 233 14.17 -14.99 19.54
CA LEU A 233 12.92 -15.70 19.81
C LEU A 233 12.14 -16.02 18.54
N ASP A 234 11.19 -16.95 18.65
CA ASP A 234 10.22 -17.27 17.60
C ASP A 234 8.86 -16.66 17.94
N THR A 235 8.26 -15.95 16.99
CA THR A 235 6.89 -15.45 17.16
C THR A 235 6.17 -15.25 15.84
N ARG A 236 4.85 -15.38 15.87
CA ARG A 236 3.95 -14.91 14.81
C ARG A 236 3.41 -13.53 15.15
N PHE A 237 3.17 -12.74 14.13
CA PHE A 237 2.45 -11.47 14.27
C PHE A 237 1.03 -11.63 13.75
N ALA A 238 0.08 -11.00 14.43
CA ALA A 238 -1.28 -10.87 13.93
C ALA A 238 -1.68 -9.41 13.82
N VAL A 239 -2.43 -9.09 12.77
CA VAL A 239 -3.05 -7.79 12.57
C VAL A 239 -4.56 -7.93 12.65
N THR A 240 -5.23 -6.93 13.22
CA THR A 240 -6.68 -6.76 13.16
C THR A 240 -6.99 -5.34 12.73
N LEU A 241 -7.93 -5.20 11.80
CA LEU A 241 -8.41 -3.93 11.27
C LEU A 241 -9.95 -3.91 11.36
N GLU A 242 -10.50 -2.85 11.95
CA GLU A 242 -11.95 -2.63 12.00
C GLU A 242 -12.36 -1.53 11.01
N THR A 243 -13.35 -1.79 10.18
CA THR A 243 -13.79 -0.86 9.13
C THR A 243 -14.95 0.02 9.56
N THR A 244 -15.20 1.11 8.83
CA THR A 244 -16.35 2.00 9.06
C THR A 244 -17.71 1.32 8.90
N GLU A 245 -17.77 0.21 8.16
CA GLU A 245 -18.96 -0.62 7.96
C GLU A 245 -19.10 -1.73 9.02
N GLY A 246 -18.20 -1.77 10.01
CA GLY A 246 -18.24 -2.73 11.12
C GLY A 246 -17.65 -4.10 10.79
N MET A 247 -16.88 -4.24 9.71
CA MET A 247 -16.13 -5.46 9.44
C MET A 247 -14.87 -5.52 10.31
N VAL A 248 -14.59 -6.70 10.86
CA VAL A 248 -13.33 -7.00 11.56
C VAL A 248 -12.52 -7.93 10.67
N LEU A 249 -11.41 -7.43 10.15
CA LEU A 249 -10.51 -8.14 9.25
C LEU A 249 -9.24 -8.51 10.01
N SER A 250 -8.74 -9.73 9.84
CA SER A 250 -7.53 -10.17 10.53
C SER A 250 -6.69 -11.11 9.68
N ASP A 251 -5.39 -11.07 9.87
CA ASP A 251 -4.45 -12.05 9.32
C ASP A 251 -3.30 -12.32 10.29
N THR A 252 -2.56 -13.39 10.08
CA THR A 252 -1.45 -13.83 10.92
C THR A 252 -0.30 -14.34 10.06
N THR A 253 0.92 -13.91 10.38
CA THR A 253 2.13 -14.38 9.69
C THR A 253 2.41 -15.86 9.99
N GLN A 254 3.27 -16.47 9.18
CA GLN A 254 4.02 -17.64 9.64
C GLN A 254 4.97 -17.27 10.79
N THR A 255 5.54 -18.27 11.45
CA THR A 255 6.50 -18.04 12.54
C THR A 255 7.75 -17.35 12.00
N ILE A 256 8.14 -16.28 12.67
CA ILE A 256 9.35 -15.50 12.38
C ILE A 256 10.34 -15.72 13.52
N HIS A 257 11.56 -16.13 13.16
CA HIS A 257 12.71 -16.17 14.04
C HIS A 257 13.38 -14.79 14.08
N LEU A 258 13.22 -14.09 15.19
CA LEU A 258 13.77 -12.75 15.41
C LEU A 258 15.16 -12.83 16.04
N LEU A 259 16.11 -12.16 15.40
CA LEU A 259 17.46 -11.95 15.89
C LEU A 259 17.65 -10.52 16.38
N ASN A 260 18.64 -10.32 17.24
CA ASN A 260 19.10 -8.99 17.63
C ASN A 260 19.93 -8.33 16.53
#